data_AF-A0AAJ0A6W6-F1
#
_entry.id   AF-A0AAJ0A6W6-F1
#
_cell.length_a   1.000
_cell.length_b   1.000
_cell.length_c   1.000
_cell.angle_alpha   90.00
_cell.angle_beta   90.00
_cell.angle_gamma   90.00
#
_symmetry.space_group_name_H-M   'P 1'
#
loop_
_entity.id
_entity.type
_entity.pdbx_description
1 polymer ?
#
loop_
_entity_poly.entity_id
_entity_poly.type
_entity_poly.pdbx_seq_one_letter_code
_entity_poly.pdbx_strand_id
1 'polypeptide(L)'
;QVLEHRGFHAAFQRLSRIPGMWPGLVVGTLHKLISLRCDEELLNYLHFIYDTWLQLAGGNESELEKIDWITVEAVQLRCPRFSASDERALRGVILKGDIFASFGHAERQAVFATLCSFDFPVPSLSTFFKDLGYLERCGNSMKHLV
;
A
#
# COMPACT_ATOMS: atom_id res chain seq x y z
N GLN A 1 12.81 -15.48 -12.55
CA GLN A 1 12.76 -14.38 -13.54
C GLN A 1 12.34 -13.03 -12.93
N VAL A 2 11.28 -12.87 -12.13
CA VAL A 2 11.03 -11.59 -11.38
C VAL A 2 12.05 -11.35 -10.26
N LEU A 3 12.61 -12.44 -9.71
CA LEU A 3 13.63 -12.43 -8.65
C LEU A 3 15.05 -12.08 -9.13
N GLU A 4 15.30 -11.96 -10.44
CA GLU A 4 16.65 -11.63 -10.94
C GLU A 4 16.99 -10.14 -10.74
N HIS A 5 15.98 -9.29 -10.58
CA HIS A 5 16.15 -7.92 -10.12
C HIS A 5 16.15 -7.89 -8.59
N ARG A 6 17.36 -7.87 -8.00
CA ARG A 6 17.55 -7.86 -6.53
C ARG A 6 16.72 -6.79 -5.82
N GLY A 7 16.48 -5.65 -6.47
CA GLY A 7 15.63 -4.57 -5.95
C GLY A 7 14.20 -5.02 -5.67
N PHE A 8 13.53 -5.68 -6.62
CA PHE A 8 12.14 -6.11 -6.44
C PHE A 8 12.04 -7.17 -5.37
N HIS A 9 12.98 -8.13 -5.36
CA HIS A 9 13.03 -9.12 -4.30
C HIS A 9 13.16 -8.46 -2.92
N ALA A 10 14.08 -7.51 -2.75
CA ALA A 10 14.25 -6.79 -1.49
C ALA A 10 12.99 -6.00 -1.07
N ALA A 11 12.33 -5.33 -2.02
CA ALA A 11 11.10 -4.59 -1.76
C ALA A 11 9.94 -5.51 -1.33
N PHE A 12 9.72 -6.62 -2.03
CA PHE A 12 8.70 -7.62 -1.64
C PHE A 12 9.03 -8.31 -0.31
N GLN A 13 10.31 -8.55 -0.02
CA GLN A 13 10.75 -9.07 1.29
C GLN A 13 10.42 -8.08 2.42
N ARG A 14 10.59 -6.77 2.21
CA ARG A 14 10.17 -5.76 3.21
C ARG A 14 8.65 -5.76 3.40
N LEU A 15 7.89 -5.78 2.31
CA LEU A 15 6.42 -5.84 2.35
C LEU A 15 5.90 -7.14 2.98
N SER A 16 6.71 -8.21 3.03
CA SER A 16 6.33 -9.46 3.71
C SER A 16 6.05 -9.31 5.20
N ARG A 17 6.57 -8.24 5.81
CA ARG A 17 6.32 -7.88 7.21
C ARG A 17 4.89 -7.40 7.47
N ILE A 18 4.09 -7.17 6.43
CA ILE A 18 2.69 -6.72 6.53
C ILE A 18 1.77 -7.84 6.01
N PRO A 19 1.31 -8.76 6.87
CA PRO A 19 0.51 -9.91 6.46
C PRO A 19 -0.74 -9.50 5.68
N GLY A 20 -1.40 -8.41 6.09
CA GLY A 20 -2.60 -7.89 5.45
C GLY A 20 -2.45 -7.42 4.01
N MET A 21 -1.23 -7.25 3.52
CA MET A 21 -0.96 -6.73 2.17
C MET A 21 -1.15 -7.78 1.08
N TRP A 22 -0.90 -9.05 1.40
CA TRP A 22 -0.75 -10.12 0.42
C TRP A 22 -2.02 -10.53 -0.33
N PRO A 23 -3.26 -10.40 0.22
CA PRO A 23 -4.46 -10.60 -0.58
C PRO A 23 -4.58 -9.66 -1.79
N GLY A 24 -3.87 -8.51 -1.77
CA GLY A 24 -3.78 -7.60 -2.91
C GLY A 24 -2.78 -8.01 -3.99
N LEU A 25 -1.96 -9.05 -3.76
CA LEU A 25 -0.95 -9.51 -4.73
C LEU A 25 -1.64 -10.21 -5.91
N VAL A 26 -1.40 -9.71 -7.12
CA VAL A 26 -1.84 -10.39 -8.35
C VAL A 26 -0.64 -11.10 -8.97
N VAL A 27 -0.37 -12.33 -8.54
CA VAL A 27 0.78 -13.15 -8.98
C VAL A 27 0.85 -13.25 -10.51
N GLY A 28 -0.30 -13.37 -11.16
CA GLY A 28 -0.42 -13.43 -12.61
C GLY A 28 0.10 -12.19 -13.34
N THR A 29 0.29 -11.05 -12.65
CA THR A 29 0.70 -9.76 -13.22
C THR A 29 2.18 -9.46 -12.97
N LEU A 30 2.90 -10.28 -12.19
CA LEU A 30 4.30 -10.03 -11.87
C LEU A 30 5.22 -9.99 -13.09
N HIS A 31 4.90 -10.74 -14.15
CA HIS A 31 5.63 -10.70 -15.42
C HIS A 31 5.61 -9.30 -16.07
N LYS A 32 4.58 -8.49 -15.78
CA LYS A 32 4.43 -7.13 -16.31
C LYS A 32 5.41 -6.13 -15.70
N LEU A 33 5.89 -6.39 -14.49
CA LEU A 33 6.94 -5.58 -13.86
C LEU A 33 8.19 -5.55 -14.74
N ILE A 34 8.53 -6.70 -15.33
CA ILE A 34 9.71 -6.86 -16.18
C ILE A 34 9.47 -6.27 -17.59
N SER A 35 8.24 -6.34 -18.10
CA SER A 35 7.94 -5.91 -19.48
C SER A 35 7.90 -4.39 -19.65
N LEU A 36 7.59 -3.66 -18.58
CA LEU A 36 7.46 -2.20 -18.61
C LEU A 36 8.81 -1.47 -18.63
N ARG A 37 9.89 -2.09 -18.16
CA ARG A 37 11.25 -1.50 -18.07
C ARG A 37 11.31 -0.19 -17.24
N CYS A 38 10.34 0.04 -16.34
CA CYS A 38 10.26 1.20 -15.44
C CYS A 38 10.62 0.77 -14.01
N ASP A 39 11.78 0.15 -13.85
CA ASP A 39 12.13 -0.50 -12.58
C ASP A 39 12.24 0.49 -11.43
N GLU A 40 12.80 1.68 -11.68
CA GLU A 40 12.99 2.71 -10.67
C GLU A 40 11.67 3.19 -10.09
N GLU A 41 10.70 3.54 -10.94
CA GLU A 41 9.39 4.05 -10.53
C GLU A 41 8.58 2.98 -9.80
N LEU A 42 8.64 1.73 -10.28
CA LEU A 42 7.95 0.61 -9.65
C LEU A 42 8.55 0.27 -8.28
N LEU A 43 9.88 0.30 -8.15
CA LEU A 43 10.55 0.13 -6.86
C LEU A 43 10.21 1.26 -5.89
N ASN A 44 10.21 2.52 -6.39
CA ASN A 44 9.83 3.67 -5.58
C ASN A 44 8.39 3.55 -5.07
N TYR A 45 7.45 3.04 -5.88
CA TYR A 45 6.09 2.78 -5.43
C TYR A 45 6.05 1.67 -4.34
N LEU A 46 6.76 0.56 -4.53
CA LEU A 46 6.81 -0.49 -3.49
C LEU A 46 7.39 0.02 -2.17
N HIS A 47 8.42 0.87 -2.21
CA HIS A 47 8.94 1.55 -1.03
C HIS A 47 7.92 2.51 -0.42
N PHE A 48 7.24 3.30 -1.25
CA PHE A 48 6.20 4.21 -0.79
C PHE A 48 5.05 3.49 -0.08
N ILE A 49 4.64 2.31 -0.56
CA ILE A 49 3.70 1.44 0.16
C ILE A 49 4.28 1.13 1.54
N TYR A 50 5.46 0.53 1.59
CA TYR A 50 6.08 0.11 2.85
C TYR A 50 6.19 1.27 3.85
N ASP A 51 6.71 2.42 3.42
CA ASP A 51 6.93 3.59 4.28
C ASP A 51 5.61 4.18 4.79
N THR A 52 4.56 4.16 3.97
CA THR A 52 3.22 4.60 4.41
C THR A 52 2.72 3.73 5.57
N TRP A 53 2.79 2.40 5.41
CA TRP A 53 2.32 1.47 6.43
C TRP A 53 3.20 1.44 7.67
N LEU A 54 4.52 1.68 7.51
CA LEU A 54 5.43 1.88 8.64
C LEU A 54 5.09 3.15 9.44
N GLN A 55 4.73 4.24 8.78
CA GLN A 55 4.26 5.45 9.48
C GLN A 55 2.96 5.20 10.25
N LEU A 56 2.02 4.43 9.69
CA LEU A 56 0.82 4.01 10.40
C LEU A 56 1.14 3.15 11.61
N ALA A 57 2.16 2.31 11.51
CA ALA A 57 2.70 1.51 12.61
C ALA A 57 3.60 2.30 13.58
N GLY A 58 3.53 3.64 13.56
CA GLY A 58 4.30 4.51 14.46
C GLY A 58 5.81 4.50 14.23
N GLY A 59 6.26 4.07 13.04
CA GLY A 59 7.68 3.92 12.72
C GLY A 59 8.32 2.64 13.27
N ASN A 60 7.54 1.74 13.87
CA ASN A 60 8.05 0.50 14.45
C ASN A 60 7.79 -0.70 13.52
N GLU A 61 8.86 -1.31 13.00
CA GLU A 61 8.74 -2.48 12.13
C GLU A 61 8.07 -3.69 12.82
N SER A 62 8.21 -3.85 14.14
CA SER A 62 7.56 -4.98 14.85
C SER A 62 6.03 -4.87 14.88
N GLU A 63 5.50 -3.66 14.66
CA GLU A 63 4.07 -3.38 14.68
C GLU A 63 3.41 -3.64 13.32
N LEU A 64 4.20 -3.76 12.24
CA LEU A 64 3.70 -4.07 10.90
C LEU A 64 2.98 -5.43 10.85
N GLU A 65 3.43 -6.40 11.65
CA GLU A 65 2.84 -7.74 11.71
C GLU A 65 1.41 -7.75 12.29
N LYS A 66 1.03 -6.69 13.02
CA LYS A 66 -0.32 -6.51 13.57
C LYS A 66 -1.35 -6.07 12.54
N ILE A 67 -0.91 -5.69 11.33
CA ILE A 67 -1.78 -5.14 10.29
C ILE A 67 -2.38 -6.29 9.48
N ASP A 68 -3.66 -6.55 9.73
CA ASP A 68 -4.43 -7.58 9.03
C ASP A 68 -5.01 -7.09 7.69
N TRP A 69 -5.53 -8.05 6.91
CA TRP A 69 -6.05 -7.77 5.58
C TRP A 69 -7.35 -6.95 5.60
N ILE A 70 -8.15 -7.09 6.66
CA ILE A 70 -9.40 -6.34 6.85
C ILE A 70 -9.07 -4.85 6.99
N THR A 71 -8.02 -4.55 7.74
CA THR A 71 -7.47 -3.20 7.92
C THR A 71 -6.96 -2.65 6.60
N VAL A 72 -6.15 -3.42 5.85
CA VAL A 72 -5.64 -2.98 4.54
C VAL A 72 -6.79 -2.70 3.57
N GLU A 73 -7.79 -3.56 3.49
CA GLU A 73 -8.94 -3.40 2.61
C GLU A 73 -9.78 -2.16 2.95
N ALA A 74 -10.01 -1.89 4.23
CA ALA A 74 -10.81 -0.76 4.67
C ALA A 74 -10.11 0.59 4.45
N VAL A 75 -8.78 0.62 4.58
CA VAL A 75 -7.98 1.84 4.59
C VAL A 75 -7.44 2.20 3.21
N GLN A 76 -7.12 1.22 2.36
CA GLN A 76 -6.59 1.50 1.02
C GLN A 76 -7.53 2.41 0.22
N LEU A 77 -6.96 3.25 -0.66
CA LEU A 77 -7.67 4.24 -1.48
C LEU A 77 -8.39 5.36 -0.70
N ARG A 78 -8.33 5.39 0.63
CA ARG A 78 -8.90 6.47 1.45
C ARG A 78 -7.91 7.63 1.59
N CYS A 79 -8.43 8.85 1.63
CA CYS A 79 -7.63 10.05 1.91
C CYS A 79 -8.41 10.99 2.85
N PRO A 80 -8.42 10.69 4.18
CA PRO A 80 -9.26 11.41 5.13
C PRO A 80 -8.88 12.88 5.29
N ARG A 81 -7.66 13.29 4.91
CA ARG A 81 -7.26 14.70 4.88
C ARG A 81 -8.13 15.55 3.95
N PHE A 82 -8.55 14.99 2.81
CA PHE A 82 -9.31 15.72 1.79
C PHE A 82 -10.76 15.24 1.65
N SER A 83 -11.09 14.07 2.19
CA SER A 83 -12.43 13.49 2.14
C SER A 83 -13.04 13.39 3.55
N ALA A 84 -13.97 14.30 3.86
CA ALA A 84 -14.74 14.24 5.11
C ALA A 84 -15.57 12.94 5.24
N SER A 85 -15.91 12.32 4.10
CA SER A 85 -16.56 11.01 4.10
C SER A 85 -15.60 9.92 4.56
N ASP A 86 -14.36 9.92 4.04
CA ASP A 86 -13.34 8.95 4.46
C ASP A 86 -12.93 9.17 5.91
N GLU A 87 -12.74 10.42 6.34
CA GLU A 87 -12.44 10.76 7.73
C GLU A 87 -13.48 10.18 8.68
N ARG A 88 -14.77 10.45 8.43
CA ARG A 88 -15.84 9.98 9.31
C ARG A 88 -15.96 8.46 9.29
N ALA A 89 -15.85 7.85 8.11
CA ALA A 89 -15.93 6.41 7.96
C ALA A 89 -14.79 5.73 8.74
N LEU A 90 -13.56 6.20 8.59
CA LEU A 90 -12.38 5.64 9.25
C LEU A 90 -12.36 5.91 10.76
N ARG A 91 -12.72 7.10 11.20
CA ARG A 91 -12.68 7.49 12.62
C ARG A 91 -13.47 6.53 13.49
N GLY A 92 -14.71 6.22 13.10
CA GLY A 92 -15.59 5.35 13.87
C GLY A 92 -15.01 3.94 14.02
N VAL A 93 -14.62 3.33 12.90
CA VAL A 93 -14.13 1.94 12.86
C VAL A 93 -12.75 1.79 13.51
N ILE A 94 -11.85 2.77 13.34
CA ILE A 94 -10.52 2.74 13.96
C ILE A 94 -10.63 2.91 15.47
N LEU A 95 -11.30 3.96 15.96
CA LEU A 95 -11.34 4.23 17.40
C LEU A 95 -12.07 3.13 18.19
N LYS A 96 -13.07 2.50 17.58
CA LYS A 96 -13.75 1.32 18.13
C LYS A 96 -12.86 0.07 18.10
N GLY A 97 -11.93 -0.03 17.15
CA GLY A 97 -11.04 -1.19 16.97
C GLY A 97 -11.62 -2.27 16.07
N ASP A 98 -12.58 -1.91 15.21
CA ASP A 98 -13.09 -2.81 14.17
C ASP A 98 -12.01 -3.09 13.11
N ILE A 99 -11.09 -2.13 12.91
CA ILE A 99 -9.84 -2.28 12.17
C ILE A 99 -8.67 -1.80 13.03
N PHE A 100 -7.44 -2.20 12.69
CA PHE A 100 -6.29 -2.12 13.61
C PHE A 100 -6.60 -2.80 14.96
N ALA A 101 -7.27 -3.96 14.92
CA ALA A 101 -7.81 -4.62 16.10
C ALA A 101 -6.73 -5.03 17.12
N SER A 102 -5.54 -5.36 16.63
CA SER A 102 -4.38 -5.71 17.45
C SER A 102 -3.64 -4.51 18.07
N PHE A 103 -4.05 -3.28 17.76
CA PHE A 103 -3.49 -2.06 18.33
C PHE A 103 -4.28 -1.60 19.57
N GLY A 104 -3.57 -1.05 20.55
CA GLY A 104 -4.16 -0.41 21.72
C GLY A 104 -4.93 0.86 21.37
N HIS A 105 -5.71 1.38 22.32
CA HIS A 105 -6.54 2.57 22.09
C HIS A 105 -5.70 3.81 21.73
N ALA A 106 -4.61 4.06 22.46
CA ALA A 106 -3.71 5.18 22.19
C ALA A 106 -3.01 5.05 20.82
N GLU A 107 -2.58 3.83 20.47
CA GLU A 107 -1.99 3.54 19.15
C GLU A 107 -3.00 3.80 18.03
N ARG A 108 -4.25 3.37 18.19
CA ARG A 108 -5.32 3.64 17.21
C ARG A 108 -5.63 5.12 17.05
N GLN A 109 -5.56 5.91 18.12
CA GLN A 109 -5.67 7.38 18.02
C GLN A 109 -4.51 7.97 17.21
N ALA A 110 -3.29 7.50 17.43
CA ALA A 110 -2.12 7.92 16.66
C ALA A 110 -2.23 7.52 15.18
N VAL A 111 -2.62 6.27 14.89
CA VAL A 111 -2.90 5.76 13.54
C VAL A 111 -3.89 6.68 12.81
N PHE A 112 -4.99 7.04 13.47
CA PHE A 112 -6.00 7.91 12.88
C PHE A 112 -5.46 9.31 12.59
N ALA A 113 -4.68 9.89 13.52
CA ALA A 113 -4.03 11.18 13.30
C ALA A 113 -3.04 11.14 12.13
N THR A 114 -2.24 10.08 12.03
CA THR A 114 -1.31 9.85 10.92
C THR A 114 -2.05 9.72 9.58
N LEU A 115 -3.14 8.94 9.52
CA LEU A 115 -3.97 8.83 8.31
C LEU A 115 -4.50 10.19 7.85
N CYS A 116 -4.96 11.02 8.78
CA CYS A 116 -5.44 12.39 8.49
C CYS A 116 -4.32 13.35 8.05
N SER A 117 -3.05 12.98 8.22
CA SER A 117 -1.91 13.79 7.75
C SER A 117 -1.55 13.53 6.28
N PHE A 118 -1.86 12.33 5.77
CA PHE A 118 -1.53 11.96 4.39
C PHE A 118 -2.34 12.78 3.39
N ASP A 119 -1.64 13.40 2.44
CA ASP A 119 -2.21 14.11 1.28
C ASP A 119 -2.33 13.24 0.02
N PHE A 120 -2.23 11.92 0.21
CA PHE A 120 -2.38 10.93 -0.83
C PHE A 120 -3.36 9.83 -0.39
N PRO A 121 -4.01 9.13 -1.34
CA PRO A 121 -4.75 7.92 -1.04
C PRO A 121 -3.83 6.84 -0.48
N VAL A 122 -4.25 6.13 0.56
CA VAL A 122 -3.40 5.09 1.16
C VAL A 122 -3.10 3.99 0.12
N PRO A 123 -1.82 3.76 -0.20
CA PRO A 123 -1.41 2.80 -1.22
C PRO A 123 -1.40 1.36 -0.66
N SER A 124 -1.54 0.38 -1.54
CA SER A 124 -1.44 -1.04 -1.21
C SER A 124 -0.89 -1.83 -2.40
N LEU A 125 -0.61 -3.12 -2.22
CA LEU A 125 -0.32 -3.98 -3.37
C LEU A 125 -1.48 -4.02 -4.37
N SER A 126 -2.73 -3.95 -3.90
CA SER A 126 -3.89 -3.92 -4.80
C SER A 126 -3.90 -2.67 -5.68
N THR A 127 -3.61 -1.49 -5.11
CA THR A 127 -3.54 -0.23 -5.88
C THR A 127 -2.38 -0.27 -6.86
N PHE A 128 -1.21 -0.73 -6.41
CA PHE A 128 -0.02 -0.91 -7.24
C PHE A 128 -0.28 -1.75 -8.48
N PHE A 129 -0.91 -2.92 -8.35
CA PHE A 129 -1.18 -3.77 -9.52
C PHE A 129 -2.25 -3.19 -10.45
N LYS A 130 -3.21 -2.42 -9.92
CA LYS A 130 -4.16 -1.68 -10.77
C LYS A 130 -3.44 -0.61 -11.58
N ASP A 131 -2.60 0.19 -10.93
CA ASP A 131 -1.82 1.26 -11.56
C ASP A 131 -0.82 0.71 -12.59
N LEU A 132 -0.19 -0.41 -12.29
CA LEU A 132 0.67 -1.14 -13.23
C LEU A 132 -0.08 -1.53 -14.52
N GLY A 133 -1.33 -1.98 -14.37
CA GLY A 133 -2.20 -2.29 -15.51
C GLY A 133 -2.54 -1.07 -16.36
N TYR A 134 -2.68 0.10 -15.75
CA TYR A 134 -2.85 1.36 -16.48
C TYR A 134 -1.56 1.78 -17.21
N LEU A 135 -0.41 1.74 -16.52
CA LEU A 135 0.89 2.08 -17.09
C LEU A 135 1.24 1.21 -18.30
N GLU A 136 0.97 -0.09 -18.24
CA GLU A 136 1.18 -1.00 -19.38
C GLU A 136 0.39 -0.57 -20.62
N ARG A 137 -0.89 -0.22 -20.44
CA ARG A 137 -1.75 0.22 -21.54
C ARG A 137 -1.24 1.52 -22.14
N CYS A 138 -0.88 2.49 -21.31
CA CYS A 138 -0.30 3.76 -21.75
C CYS A 138 1.02 3.56 -22.50
N GLY A 139 1.94 2.77 -21.94
CA GLY A 139 3.23 2.47 -22.56
C GLY A 139 3.08 1.79 -23.93
N ASN A 140 2.12 0.89 -24.08
CA ASN A 140 1.83 0.27 -25.37
C ASN A 140 1.25 1.26 -26.39
N SER A 141 0.34 2.15 -25.98
CA SER A 141 -0.17 3.21 -26.86
C SER A 141 0.94 4.15 -27.34
N MET A 142 1.88 4.52 -26.46
CA MET A 142 2.99 5.42 -26.80
C MET A 142 3.96 4.82 -27.84
N LYS A 143 4.16 3.49 -27.84
CA LYS A 143 4.99 2.81 -28.86
C LYS A 143 4.47 2.98 -30.29
N HIS A 144 3.18 3.31 -30.46
CA HIS A 144 2.57 3.54 -31.77
C HIS A 144 2.62 5.01 -32.22
N LEU A 145 3.16 5.91 -31.39
CA LEU A 145 3.30 7.34 -31.69
C LEU A 145 4.71 7.72 -32.18
N VAL A 146 5.62 6.75 -32.30
CA VAL A 146 7.01 6.93 -32.73
C VAL A 146 7.29 6.10 -33.97
#